data_AF-A0A830BT52-F1
#
_entry.id   AF-A0A830BT52-F1
#
_cell.length_a   1.000
_cell.length_b   1.000
_cell.length_c   1.000
_cell.angle_alpha   90.00
_cell.angle_beta   90.00
_cell.angle_gamma   90.00
#
_symmetry.space_group_name_H-M   'P 1'
#
loop_
_entity.id
_entity.type
_entity.pdbx_description
1 polymer ?
#
loop_
_entity_poly.entity_id
_entity_poly.type
_entity_poly.pdbx_seq_one_letter_code
_entity_poly.pdbx_strand_id
1 'polypeptide(L)'
;LLFISNNRIAFCSERSIKVTSSTGKLLKVHYKVMIPLEKINRAAASANAKKSTQKYVQIVTEDNFEFWFLGFLNHQRTLKNGSSRQGGDCVGGSPRDLSTLTKREYVELMT
;
A
#
# COMPACT_ATOMS: atom_id res chain seq x y z
N LEU A 1 8.82 1.19 6.31
CA LEU A 1 8.65 1.93 5.03
C LEU A 1 8.05 1.00 3.99
N LEU A 2 7.02 1.46 3.28
CA LEU A 2 6.39 0.77 2.16
C LEU A 2 6.75 1.50 0.87
N PHE A 3 7.22 0.76 -0.12
CA PHE A 3 7.61 1.25 -1.44
C PHE A 3 6.74 0.57 -2.48
N ILE A 4 6.18 1.36 -3.39
CA ILE A 4 5.36 0.87 -4.48
C ILE A 4 5.98 1.36 -5.78
N SER A 5 6.12 0.44 -6.73
CA SER A 5 6.63 0.71 -8.08
C SER A 5 5.74 0.00 -9.08
N ASN A 6 5.95 0.28 -10.36
CA ASN A 6 5.32 -0.42 -11.48
C ASN A 6 5.74 -1.89 -11.65
N ASN A 7 6.70 -2.38 -10.85
CA ASN A 7 7.20 -3.77 -10.94
C ASN A 7 7.01 -4.57 -9.65
N ARG A 8 7.02 -3.92 -8.48
CA ARG A 8 6.98 -4.58 -7.18
C ARG A 8 6.50 -3.67 -6.05
N ILE A 9 5.96 -4.30 -5.02
CA ILE A 9 5.72 -3.72 -3.70
C ILE A 9 6.84 -4.20 -2.78
N ALA A 10 7.45 -3.31 -2.00
CA ALA A 10 8.48 -3.67 -1.03
C ALA A 10 8.22 -3.02 0.32
N PHE A 11 8.47 -3.76 1.40
CA PHE A 11 8.39 -3.28 2.77
C PHE A 11 9.71 -3.55 3.49
N CYS A 12 10.17 -2.58 4.28
CA CYS A 12 11.28 -2.74 5.20
C CYS A 12 10.87 -2.20 6.58
N SER A 13 11.07 -3.00 7.63
CA SER A 13 10.79 -2.57 9.00
C SER A 13 11.76 -1.46 9.41
N GLU A 14 11.24 -0.45 10.11
CA GLU A 14 12.08 0.60 10.67
C GLU A 14 12.90 0.07 11.86
N ARG A 15 12.27 -0.76 12.69
CA ARG A 15 12.96 -1.43 13.81
C ARG A 15 13.57 -2.75 13.37
N SER A 16 14.80 -3.01 13.80
CA SER A 16 15.46 -4.30 13.65
C SER A 16 14.96 -5.29 14.72
N ILE A 17 14.81 -6.55 14.35
CA ILE A 17 14.59 -7.67 15.27
C ILE A 17 15.91 -8.37 15.58
N LYS A 18 16.02 -8.97 16.76
CA LYS A 18 17.18 -9.78 17.15
C LYS A 18 16.91 -11.23 16.76
N VAL A 19 17.81 -11.85 16.01
CA VAL A 19 17.74 -13.25 15.61
C VAL A 19 19.05 -13.95 15.97
N THR A 20 18.96 -15.21 16.39
CA THR A 20 20.15 -16.00 16.70
C THR A 20 20.59 -16.73 15.44
N SER A 21 21.86 -16.56 15.07
CA SER A 21 22.51 -17.31 13.99
C SER A 21 22.62 -18.79 14.33
N SER A 22 22.80 -19.65 13.34
CA SER A 22 23.14 -21.07 13.54
C SER A 22 24.42 -21.26 14.38
N THR A 23 25.31 -20.26 14.37
CA THR A 23 26.53 -20.21 15.18
C THR A 23 26.34 -19.63 16.59
N GLY A 24 25.11 -19.35 17.02
CA GLY A 24 24.79 -18.81 18.35
C GLY A 24 25.00 -17.29 18.49
N LYS A 25 25.52 -16.61 17.46
CA LYS A 25 25.67 -15.15 17.47
C LYS A 25 24.33 -14.44 17.34
N LEU A 26 24.10 -13.43 18.18
CA LEU A 26 22.92 -12.57 18.08
C LEU A 26 23.10 -11.52 16.97
N LEU A 27 22.23 -11.53 15.97
CA LEU A 27 22.21 -10.62 14.83
C LEU A 27 21.00 -9.69 14.93
N LYS A 28 21.16 -8.44 14.49
CA LYS A 28 20.05 -7.50 14.31
C LYS A 28 19.72 -7.43 12.83
N VAL A 29 18.49 -7.79 12.46
CA VAL A 29 18.03 -7.80 11.06
C VAL A 29 16.76 -6.98 10.93
N HIS A 30 16.60 -6.29 9.81
CA HIS A 30 15.33 -5.65 9.45
C HIS A 30 14.45 -6.66 8.74
N TYR A 31 13.18 -6.71 9.10
CA TYR A 31 12.20 -7.52 8.39
C TYR A 31 11.94 -6.86 7.04
N LYS A 32 12.14 -7.63 5.96
CA LYS A 32 12.01 -7.16 4.58
C LYS A 32 11.06 -8.07 3.82
N VAL A 33 10.17 -7.46 3.04
CA VAL A 33 9.24 -8.16 2.15
C VAL A 33 9.35 -7.50 0.78
N MET A 34 9.38 -8.30 -0.28
CA MET A 34 9.35 -7.82 -1.66
C MET A 34 8.42 -8.72 -2.46
N ILE A 35 7.36 -8.13 -3.01
CA ILE A 35 6.29 -8.82 -3.73
C ILE A 35 6.31 -8.29 -5.17
N PRO A 36 6.73 -9.10 -6.15
CA PRO A 36 6.57 -8.75 -7.56
C PRO A 36 5.09 -8.54 -7.88
N LEU A 37 4.75 -7.51 -8.67
CA LEU A 37 3.35 -7.25 -9.03
C LEU A 37 2.72 -8.40 -9.81
N GLU A 38 3.51 -9.12 -10.61
CA GLU A 38 3.08 -10.33 -11.32
C GLU A 38 2.65 -11.46 -10.38
N LYS A 39 3.14 -11.48 -9.13
CA LYS A 39 2.79 -12.47 -8.11
C LYS A 39 1.63 -12.06 -7.22
N ILE A 40 1.08 -10.87 -7.43
CA ILE A 40 -0.12 -10.43 -6.69
C ILE A 40 -1.32 -11.06 -7.38
N ASN A 41 -2.10 -11.84 -6.65
CA ASN A 41 -3.39 -12.35 -7.10
C ASN A 41 -4.47 -11.28 -6.92
N ARG A 42 -4.57 -10.68 -5.73
CA ARG A 42 -5.59 -9.68 -5.40
C ARG A 42 -5.04 -8.59 -4.50
N ALA A 43 -5.52 -7.37 -4.69
CA ALA A 43 -5.35 -6.26 -3.76
C ALA A 43 -6.72 -5.73 -3.36
N ALA A 44 -6.95 -5.49 -2.07
CA ALA A 44 -8.22 -4.97 -1.56
C ALA A 44 -7.98 -3.88 -0.52
N ALA A 45 -8.61 -2.72 -0.71
CA ALA A 45 -8.72 -1.73 0.35
C ALA A 45 -9.77 -2.19 1.36
N SER A 46 -9.47 -2.02 2.64
CA SER A 46 -10.40 -2.28 3.73
C SER A 46 -10.35 -1.13 4.73
N ALA A 47 -11.44 -0.90 5.45
CA ALA A 47 -11.52 0.08 6.52
C ALA A 47 -11.91 -0.62 7.82
N ASN A 48 -11.37 -0.19 8.96
CA ASN A 48 -11.75 -0.77 10.24
C ASN A 48 -13.22 -0.44 10.51
N ALA A 49 -14.06 -1.45 10.72
CA ALA A 49 -15.48 -1.27 11.02
C ALA A 49 -15.71 -0.41 12.29
N LYS A 50 -14.79 -0.46 13.27
CA LYS A 50 -14.85 0.34 14.50
C LYS A 50 -14.14 1.69 14.37
N LYS A 51 -13.25 1.85 13.39
CA LYS A 51 -12.41 3.05 13.22
C LYS A 51 -12.18 3.34 11.74
N SER A 52 -13.15 3.98 11.10
CA SER A 52 -13.15 4.28 9.65
C SER A 52 -11.92 5.05 9.15
N THR A 53 -11.19 5.73 10.06
CA THR A 53 -9.93 6.43 9.77
C THR A 53 -8.72 5.49 9.59
N GLN A 54 -8.83 4.24 10.07
CA GLN A 54 -7.83 3.21 9.82
C GLN A 54 -8.17 2.45 8.53
N LYS A 55 -7.46 2.82 7.47
CA LYS A 55 -7.50 2.13 6.18
C LYS A 55 -6.36 1.12 6.10
N TYR A 56 -6.68 -0.04 5.54
CA TYR A 56 -5.78 -1.16 5.32
C TYR A 56 -5.75 -1.50 3.84
N VAL A 57 -4.65 -2.10 3.43
CA VAL A 57 -4.53 -2.75 2.13
C VAL A 57 -4.12 -4.18 2.37
N GLN A 58 -4.98 -5.09 1.92
CA GLN A 58 -4.71 -6.51 1.87
C GLN A 58 -4.16 -6.84 0.49
N ILE A 59 -2.99 -7.46 0.45
CA ILE A 59 -2.40 -8.03 -0.76
C ILE A 59 -2.39 -9.54 -0.58
N VAL A 60 -3.02 -10.26 -1.50
CA VAL A 60 -2.99 -11.72 -1.58
C VAL A 60 -2.15 -12.10 -2.78
N THR A 61 -1.14 -12.95 -2.57
CA THR A 61 -0.26 -13.44 -3.64
C THR A 61 -0.80 -14.72 -4.27
N GLU A 62 -0.25 -15.13 -5.42
CA GLU A 62 -0.65 -16.35 -6.15
C GLU A 62 -0.47 -17.63 -5.33
N ASP A 63 0.52 -17.66 -4.44
CA ASP A 63 0.79 -18.72 -3.47
C ASP A 63 -0.03 -18.59 -2.17
N ASN A 64 -1.04 -17.71 -2.17
CA ASN A 64 -1.98 -17.47 -1.07
C ASN A 64 -1.36 -16.91 0.22
N PHE A 65 -0.18 -16.27 0.16
CA PHE A 65 0.25 -15.44 1.27
C PHE A 65 -0.55 -14.14 1.33
N GLU A 66 -0.91 -13.74 2.55
CA GLU A 66 -1.63 -12.50 2.81
C GLU A 66 -0.74 -11.48 3.51
N PHE A 67 -0.67 -10.28 2.94
CA PHE A 67 0.07 -9.15 3.49
C PHE A 67 -0.89 -8.00 3.78
N TRP A 68 -0.89 -7.56 5.04
CA TRP A 68 -1.74 -6.46 5.51
C TRP A 68 -0.89 -5.23 5.77
N PHE A 69 -1.07 -4.19 4.95
CA PHE A 69 -0.40 -2.92 5.11
C PHE A 69 -1.36 -1.92 5.77
N LEU A 70 -0.92 -1.34 6.89
CA LEU A 70 -1.65 -0.31 7.64
C LEU A 70 -1.05 1.07 7.34
N GLY A 71 -1.89 2.11 7.38
CA GLY A 71 -1.40 3.48 7.57
C GLY A 71 -1.07 4.23 6.28
N PHE A 72 -1.91 4.09 5.26
CA PHE A 72 -1.89 4.99 4.12
C PHE A 72 -2.37 6.37 4.56
N LEU A 73 -1.43 7.27 4.82
CA LEU A 73 -1.70 8.70 4.76
C LEU A 73 -2.04 9.01 3.31
N ASN A 74 -3.25 9.51 3.09
CA ASN A 74 -3.74 9.92 1.79
C ASN A 74 -2.79 10.99 1.24
N HIS A 75 -1.77 10.62 0.46
CA HIS A 75 -1.02 11.59 -0.32
C HIS A 75 -1.92 11.96 -1.50
N GLN A 76 -2.86 12.89 -1.26
CA GLN A 76 -3.27 13.74 -2.37
C GLN A 76 -1.99 14.42 -2.83
N ARG A 77 -1.39 13.89 -3.91
CA ARG A 77 -0.42 14.63 -4.68
C ARG A 77 -1.13 15.86 -5.18
N THR A 78 -0.93 16.97 -4.48
CA THR A 78 -1.18 18.30 -5.00
C THR A 78 -0.18 18.50 -6.14
N LEU A 79 -0.50 18.00 -7.34
CA LEU A 79 0.09 18.52 -8.56
C LEU A 79 -0.48 19.94 -8.72
N LYS A 80 0.13 20.90 -8.01
CA LYS A 80 0.00 22.31 -8.31
C LYS A 80 0.66 22.53 -9.68
N ASN A 81 -0.07 22.23 -10.75
CA ASN A 81 0.21 22.84 -12.03
C ASN A 81 -0.22 24.30 -11.91
N GLY A 82 0.77 25.18 -11.85
CA GLY A 82 0.54 26.62 -11.86
C GLY A 82 0.01 27.05 -13.22
N SER A 83 -1.31 27.19 -13.32
CA SER A 83 -1.97 28.09 -14.28
C SER A 83 -3.46 28.23 -13.94
N SER A 84 -3.74 29.24 -13.12
CA SER A 84 -4.88 30.16 -13.14
C SER A 84 -6.27 29.70 -13.65
N ARG A 85 -7.25 29.71 -12.73
CA ARG A 85 -8.67 30.15 -12.85
C ARG A 85 -9.54 29.61 -14.00
N GLN A 86 -10.58 28.83 -13.69
CA GLN A 86 -11.98 29.29 -13.51
C GLN A 86 -12.87 28.15 -12.98
N GLY A 87 -13.90 28.52 -12.20
CA GLY A 87 -14.77 27.61 -11.47
C GLY A 87 -15.67 26.73 -12.34
N GLY A 88 -16.10 25.61 -11.76
CA GLY A 88 -17.10 24.70 -12.31
C GLY A 88 -17.54 23.73 -11.22
N ASP A 89 -18.85 23.51 -11.13
CA ASP A 89 -19.60 22.88 -10.05
C ASP A 89 -19.04 21.56 -9.52
N CYS A 90 -19.18 21.35 -8.21
CA CYS A 90 -18.94 20.08 -7.53
C CYS A 90 -19.99 19.04 -7.99
N VAL A 91 -19.75 18.38 -9.13
CA VAL A 91 -20.42 17.12 -9.43
C VAL A 91 -19.86 16.10 -8.46
N GLY A 92 -20.64 15.79 -7.42
CA GLY A 92 -20.37 14.71 -6.48
C GLY A 92 -20.34 13.38 -7.22
N GLY A 93 -19.16 12.98 -7.70
CA GLY A 93 -18.91 11.61 -8.11
C GLY A 93 -19.03 10.71 -6.88
N SER A 94 -19.89 9.70 -6.96
CA SER A 94 -19.98 8.65 -5.95
C SER A 94 -18.58 8.11 -5.62
N PRO A 95 -18.25 7.81 -4.35
CA PRO A 95 -16.98 7.19 -4.00
C PRO A 95 -16.74 6.00 -4.91
N ARG A 96 -15.65 6.03 -5.70
CA ARG A 96 -15.31 4.90 -6.58
C ARG A 96 -15.19 3.67 -5.70
N ASP A 97 -15.99 2.66 -6.00
CA ASP A 97 -15.98 1.40 -5.26
C ASP A 97 -14.61 0.74 -5.47
N LEU A 98 -13.75 0.83 -4.46
CA LEU A 98 -12.39 0.29 -4.49
C LEU A 98 -12.36 -1.24 -4.67
N SER A 99 -13.49 -1.93 -4.54
CA SER A 99 -13.61 -3.36 -4.81
C SER A 99 -13.51 -3.73 -6.29
N THR A 100 -13.68 -2.75 -7.19
CA THR A 100 -13.65 -2.94 -8.65
C THR A 100 -12.33 -2.54 -9.32
N LEU A 101 -11.36 -2.03 -8.55
CA LEU A 101 -10.10 -1.55 -9.09
C LEU A 101 -9.23 -2.71 -9.60
N THR A 102 -8.74 -2.57 -10.82
CA THR A 102 -7.70 -3.45 -11.35
C THR A 102 -6.40 -3.29 -10.56
N LYS A 103 -5.54 -4.32 -10.60
CA LYS A 103 -4.20 -4.28 -9.96
C LYS A 103 -3.42 -3.01 -10.32
N ARG A 104 -3.59 -2.50 -11.56
CA ARG A 104 -2.94 -1.27 -12.05
C ARG A 104 -3.54 -0.02 -11.43
N GLU A 105 -4.86 0.14 -11.45
CA GLU A 105 -5.53 1.30 -10.87
C GLU A 105 -5.31 1.41 -9.37
N TYR A 106 -5.19 0.26 -8.69
CA TYR A 106 -4.85 0.22 -7.28
C TYR A 106 -3.41 0.69 -7.02
N VAL A 107 -2.45 0.23 -7.81
CA VAL A 107 -1.06 0.69 -7.73
C VAL A 107 -0.96 2.19 -8.01
N GLU A 108 -1.70 2.71 -8.99
CA GLU A 108 -1.76 4.14 -9.31
C GLU A 108 -2.39 4.98 -8.18
N LEU A 109 -3.49 4.52 -7.58
CA LEU A 109 -4.11 5.21 -6.43
C LEU A 109 -3.20 5.30 -5.20
N MET A 110 -2.24 4.39 -5.11
CA MET A 110 -1.37 4.21 -3.95
C MET A 110 0.04 4.77 -4.19
N THR A 111 0.35 5.24 -5.40
CA THR A 111 1.65 5.80 -5.79
C THR A 111 1.58 7.30 -5.97
#